data_AF-A0A1X7GMZ4-F1
#
_entry.id   AF-A0A1X7GMZ4-F1
#
_cell.length_a   1.000
_cell.length_b   1.000
_cell.length_c   1.000
_cell.angle_alpha   90.00
_cell.angle_beta   90.00
_cell.angle_gamma   90.00
#
_symmetry.space_group_name_H-M   'P 1'
#
loop_
_entity.id
_entity.type
_entity.pdbx_description
1 polymer ?
#
loop_
_entity_poly.entity_id
_entity_poly.type
_entity_poly.pdbx_seq_one_letter_code
_entity_poly.pdbx_strand_id
1 'polypeptide(L)'
;MLRILLGEPPRKNEGLLKDAIETMLKTTQLLQREIEKNQDPTHDFRKLEIWIRGLIGSLDELEQSWFAACHFRKSVKAGYVDDMSIQEQGEYARYVYFYKDGFIRVFSILDKLGTVLNDLYDLHTSKVKAHFSYFTVLRQFRYLKYHDELVDKLEGIKNHYKSSLSVLRKRRNAEIHYMNSEMQDDLWQRHQGLNDRVGLEDMDKHLDDLNQGLDMVCKTLAVSFHYTNDLWAAKGVSSKRMNL
;
A
#
# COMPACT_ATOMS: atom_id res chain seq x y z
N MET A 1 -17.06 0.02 -0.02
CA MET A 1 -17.95 1.14 -0.41
C MET A 1 -18.17 1.19 -1.93
N LEU A 2 -17.12 1.21 -2.76
CA LEU A 2 -17.24 1.38 -4.21
C LEU A 2 -17.95 0.23 -4.94
N ARG A 3 -17.82 -1.02 -4.49
CA ARG A 3 -18.45 -2.18 -5.15
C ARG A 3 -19.96 -2.03 -5.31
N ILE A 4 -20.65 -1.54 -4.27
CA ILE A 4 -22.10 -1.31 -4.31
C ILE A 4 -22.47 -0.26 -5.36
N LEU A 5 -21.67 0.81 -5.49
CA LEU A 5 -21.87 1.85 -6.49
C LEU A 5 -21.66 1.33 -7.92
N LEU A 6 -20.88 0.27 -8.08
CA LEU A 6 -20.60 -0.40 -9.36
C LEU A 6 -21.53 -1.60 -9.62
N GLY A 7 -22.60 -1.75 -8.83
CA GLY A 7 -23.59 -2.83 -8.99
C GLY A 7 -23.15 -4.19 -8.47
N GLU A 8 -22.08 -4.24 -7.68
CA GLU A 8 -21.47 -5.48 -7.16
C GLU A 8 -21.71 -5.61 -5.65
N PRO A 9 -21.82 -6.85 -5.11
CA PRO A 9 -22.02 -7.04 -3.69
C PRO A 9 -20.82 -6.52 -2.88
N PRO A 10 -21.02 -6.22 -1.57
CA PRO A 10 -19.92 -5.90 -0.68
C PRO A 10 -18.83 -6.98 -0.74
N ARG A 11 -17.56 -6.53 -0.72
CA ARG A 11 -16.42 -7.45 -0.73
C ARG A 11 -16.48 -8.38 0.48
N LYS A 12 -16.16 -9.65 0.27
CA LYS A 12 -15.80 -10.57 1.34
C LYS A 12 -14.28 -10.51 1.56
N ASN A 13 -13.85 -10.36 2.81
CA ASN A 13 -12.44 -10.44 3.16
C ASN A 13 -11.97 -11.89 2.97
N GLU A 14 -11.10 -12.14 2.00
CA GLU A 14 -10.54 -13.46 1.70
C GLU A 14 -9.03 -13.36 1.43
N GLY A 15 -8.33 -14.50 1.49
CA GLY A 15 -6.89 -14.59 1.19
C GLY A 15 -6.01 -13.63 1.98
N LEU A 16 -5.02 -13.04 1.29
CA LEU A 16 -4.04 -12.12 1.88
C LEU A 16 -4.67 -10.90 2.55
N LEU A 17 -5.77 -10.39 1.98
CA LEU A 17 -6.45 -9.22 2.48
C LEU A 17 -7.15 -9.52 3.81
N LYS A 18 -7.77 -10.70 3.94
CA LYS A 18 -8.33 -11.17 5.22
C LYS A 18 -7.24 -11.26 6.29
N ASP A 19 -6.15 -11.94 5.97
CA ASP A 19 -5.04 -12.16 6.90
C ASP A 19 -4.44 -10.84 7.41
N ALA A 20 -4.19 -9.89 6.51
CA ALA A 20 -3.72 -8.56 6.87
C ALA A 20 -4.69 -7.79 7.78
N ILE A 21 -6.00 -7.82 7.48
CA ILE A 21 -7.01 -7.13 8.28
C ILE A 21 -7.16 -7.79 9.66
N GLU A 22 -7.27 -9.11 9.73
CA GLU A 22 -7.51 -9.83 10.98
C GLU A 22 -6.32 -9.71 11.94
N THR A 23 -5.09 -9.73 11.43
CA THR A 23 -3.89 -9.53 12.26
C THR A 23 -3.76 -8.12 12.82
N MET A 24 -4.08 -7.10 12.00
CA MET A 24 -4.19 -5.72 12.48
C MET A 24 -5.26 -5.58 13.55
N LEU A 25 -6.45 -6.15 13.33
CA LEU A 25 -7.55 -6.14 14.30
C LEU A 25 -7.15 -6.82 15.62
N LYS A 26 -6.49 -7.99 15.55
CA LYS A 26 -5.96 -8.66 16.75
C LYS A 26 -4.99 -7.76 17.52
N THR A 27 -4.11 -7.06 16.81
CA THR A 27 -3.18 -6.09 17.42
C THR A 27 -3.93 -4.96 18.12
N THR A 28 -4.98 -4.41 17.50
CA THR A 28 -5.81 -3.37 18.14
C THR A 28 -6.52 -3.88 19.39
N GLN A 29 -7.00 -5.13 19.41
CA GLN A 29 -7.62 -5.72 20.59
C GLN A 29 -6.62 -5.89 21.74
N LEU A 30 -5.36 -6.25 21.44
CA LEU A 30 -4.31 -6.33 22.44
C LEU A 30 -3.98 -4.96 23.03
N LEU A 31 -3.90 -3.92 22.19
CA LEU A 31 -3.71 -2.54 22.64
C LEU A 31 -4.87 -2.07 23.52
N GLN A 32 -6.12 -2.35 23.14
CA GLN A 32 -7.29 -1.97 23.92
C GLN A 32 -7.27 -2.58 25.33
N ARG A 33 -6.98 -3.88 25.46
CA ARG A 33 -6.85 -4.54 26.76
C ARG A 33 -5.74 -3.92 27.61
N GLU A 34 -4.63 -3.56 26.98
CA GLU A 34 -3.51 -2.92 27.67
C GLU A 34 -3.87 -1.48 28.13
N ILE A 35 -4.59 -0.72 27.32
CA ILE A 35 -5.12 0.61 27.65
C ILE A 35 -6.10 0.51 28.82
N GLU A 36 -7.02 -0.45 28.82
CA GLU A 36 -7.97 -0.66 29.91
C GLU A 36 -7.27 -1.00 31.23
N LYS A 37 -6.25 -1.87 31.16
CA LYS A 37 -5.50 -2.33 32.33
C LYS A 37 -4.64 -1.22 32.95
N ASN A 38 -3.92 -0.45 32.13
CA ASN A 38 -2.88 0.47 32.58
C ASN A 38 -3.23 1.95 32.35
N GLN A 39 -4.45 2.26 31.88
CA GLN A 39 -4.99 3.60 31.61
C GLN A 39 -4.25 4.42 30.52
N ASP A 40 -3.10 3.95 30.03
CA ASP A 40 -2.27 4.56 28.99
C ASP A 40 -2.01 6.07 29.23
N PRO A 41 -1.30 6.44 30.33
CA PRO A 41 -1.10 7.83 30.71
C PRO A 41 -0.27 8.63 29.69
N THR A 42 0.56 7.94 28.89
CA THR A 42 1.34 8.54 27.80
C THR A 42 0.56 8.69 26.50
N HIS A 43 -0.62 8.07 26.40
CA HIS A 43 -1.48 8.01 25.20
C HIS A 43 -0.85 7.34 23.97
N ASP A 44 0.29 6.68 24.13
CA ASP A 44 1.01 6.07 23.03
C ASP A 44 0.25 4.85 22.47
N PHE A 45 -0.41 4.05 23.31
CA PHE A 45 -1.14 2.89 22.85
C PHE A 45 -2.42 3.30 22.11
N ARG A 46 -3.11 4.35 22.56
CA ARG A 46 -4.24 4.96 21.83
C ARG A 46 -3.79 5.50 20.47
N LYS A 47 -2.65 6.19 20.41
CA LYS A 47 -2.06 6.68 19.17
C LYS A 47 -1.78 5.54 18.19
N LEU A 48 -1.13 4.46 18.66
CA LEU A 48 -0.86 3.26 17.85
C LEU A 48 -2.15 2.59 17.37
N GLU A 49 -3.16 2.47 18.23
CA GLU A 49 -4.46 1.88 17.85
C GLU A 49 -5.11 2.67 16.72
N ILE A 50 -5.16 4.01 16.83
CA ILE A 50 -5.73 4.89 15.80
C ILE A 50 -4.99 4.71 14.47
N TRP A 51 -3.66 4.66 14.50
CA TRP A 51 -2.87 4.46 13.29
C TRP A 51 -3.11 3.10 12.65
N ILE A 52 -3.22 2.02 13.43
CA ILE A 52 -3.52 0.69 12.90
C ILE A 52 -4.92 0.65 12.29
N ARG A 53 -5.92 1.27 12.92
CA ARG A 53 -7.27 1.43 12.32
C ARG A 53 -7.22 2.22 11.01
N GLY A 54 -6.41 3.27 10.96
CA GLY A 54 -6.15 4.03 9.74
C GLY A 54 -5.50 3.20 8.62
N LEU A 55 -4.61 2.26 8.96
CA LEU A 55 -4.04 1.31 8.00
C LEU A 55 -5.09 0.36 7.44
N ILE A 56 -6.00 -0.16 8.28
CA ILE A 56 -7.12 -1.00 7.82
C ILE A 56 -7.99 -0.25 6.81
N GLY A 57 -8.37 1.00 7.13
CA GLY A 57 -9.14 1.85 6.20
C GLY A 57 -8.38 2.11 4.91
N SER A 58 -7.09 2.43 4.99
CA SER A 58 -6.26 2.69 3.80
C SER A 58 -6.12 1.44 2.92
N LEU A 59 -6.03 0.25 3.50
CA LEU A 59 -5.97 -1.02 2.77
C LEU A 59 -7.29 -1.32 2.03
N ASP A 60 -8.43 -1.06 2.68
CA ASP A 60 -9.73 -1.19 2.03
C ASP A 60 -9.86 -0.21 0.84
N GLU A 61 -9.36 1.01 0.98
CA GLU A 61 -9.33 1.99 -0.11
C GLU A 61 -8.44 1.53 -1.28
N LEU A 62 -7.26 0.96 -1.00
CA LEU A 62 -6.37 0.43 -2.06
C LEU A 62 -7.04 -0.71 -2.83
N GLU A 63 -7.64 -1.68 -2.14
CA GLU A 63 -8.36 -2.77 -2.80
C GLU A 63 -9.50 -2.23 -3.66
N GLN A 64 -10.27 -1.27 -3.14
CA GLN A 64 -11.39 -0.68 -3.88
C GLN A 64 -10.92 0.11 -5.11
N SER A 65 -9.79 0.82 -5.03
CA SER A 65 -9.17 1.48 -6.18
C SER A 65 -8.78 0.47 -7.26
N TRP A 66 -8.11 -0.63 -6.89
CA TRP A 66 -7.76 -1.69 -7.84
C TRP A 66 -9.01 -2.33 -8.47
N PHE A 67 -10.03 -2.65 -7.65
CA PHE A 67 -11.28 -3.22 -8.13
C PHE A 67 -11.99 -2.30 -9.13
N ALA A 68 -12.13 -1.01 -8.80
CA ALA A 68 -12.78 -0.04 -9.65
C ALA A 68 -12.02 0.15 -10.97
N ALA A 69 -10.69 0.23 -10.93
CA ALA A 69 -9.87 0.27 -12.14
C ALA A 69 -10.10 -0.97 -13.03
N CYS A 70 -10.10 -2.17 -12.44
CA CYS A 70 -10.42 -3.40 -13.17
C CYS A 70 -11.83 -3.39 -13.77
N HIS A 71 -12.82 -2.82 -13.07
CA HIS A 71 -14.19 -2.72 -13.56
C HIS A 71 -14.26 -1.86 -14.83
N PHE A 72 -13.71 -0.65 -14.77
CA PHE A 72 -13.77 0.30 -15.89
C PHE A 72 -12.91 -0.11 -17.09
N ARG A 73 -11.78 -0.78 -16.85
CA ARG A 73 -10.92 -1.37 -17.88
C ARG A 73 -11.68 -2.26 -18.87
N LYS A 74 -12.68 -3.02 -18.41
CA LYS A 74 -13.45 -3.99 -19.23
C LYS A 74 -14.16 -3.34 -20.42
N SER A 75 -14.52 -2.06 -20.28
CA SER A 75 -15.26 -1.32 -21.28
C SER A 75 -14.36 -0.60 -22.30
N VAL A 76 -13.03 -0.57 -22.06
CA VAL A 76 -12.04 0.04 -22.95
C VAL A 76 -11.50 -1.02 -23.92
N LYS A 77 -11.72 -0.84 -25.21
CA LYS A 77 -11.42 -1.79 -26.29
C LYS A 77 -10.58 -1.20 -27.41
N ALA A 78 -10.72 0.09 -27.70
CA ALA A 78 -9.94 0.78 -28.70
C ALA A 78 -8.44 0.65 -28.39
N GLY A 79 -7.59 0.62 -29.42
CA GLY A 79 -6.13 0.63 -29.25
C GLY A 79 -5.54 2.04 -29.18
N TYR A 80 -6.34 3.06 -29.47
CA TYR A 80 -5.95 4.47 -29.53
C TYR A 80 -7.05 5.32 -28.90
N VAL A 81 -6.67 6.41 -28.24
CA VAL A 81 -7.63 7.33 -27.58
C VAL A 81 -8.56 7.99 -28.60
N ASP A 82 -8.03 8.34 -29.78
CA ASP A 82 -8.78 8.99 -30.85
C ASP A 82 -9.85 8.08 -31.48
N ASP A 83 -9.72 6.76 -31.32
CA ASP A 83 -10.65 5.77 -31.86
C ASP A 83 -11.76 5.40 -30.84
N MET A 84 -11.71 5.94 -29.61
CA MET A 84 -12.71 5.67 -28.58
C MET A 84 -14.02 6.42 -28.82
N SER A 85 -15.13 5.75 -28.56
CA SER A 85 -16.42 6.44 -28.40
C SER A 85 -16.44 7.36 -27.18
N ILE A 86 -17.35 8.35 -27.13
CA ILE A 86 -17.49 9.25 -25.97
C ILE A 86 -17.72 8.46 -24.67
N GLN A 87 -18.51 7.40 -24.74
CA GLN A 87 -18.79 6.51 -23.61
C GLN A 87 -17.51 5.84 -23.14
N GLU A 88 -16.75 5.27 -24.09
CA GLU A 88 -15.48 4.59 -23.82
C GLU A 88 -14.42 5.53 -23.25
N GLN A 89 -14.32 6.77 -23.74
CA GLN A 89 -13.45 7.80 -23.16
C GLN A 89 -13.81 8.08 -21.70
N GLY A 90 -15.11 8.10 -21.37
CA GLY A 90 -15.57 8.24 -19.98
C GLY A 90 -15.22 7.04 -19.10
N GLU A 91 -15.23 5.82 -19.64
CA GLU A 91 -14.76 4.62 -18.93
C GLU A 91 -13.24 4.64 -18.76
N TYR A 92 -12.49 5.04 -19.78
CA TYR A 92 -11.04 5.20 -19.73
C TYR A 92 -10.63 6.22 -18.66
N ALA A 93 -11.26 7.40 -18.63
CA ALA A 93 -10.98 8.42 -17.61
C ALA A 93 -11.20 7.90 -16.18
N ARG A 94 -12.25 7.10 -15.96
CA ARG A 94 -12.52 6.46 -14.67
C ARG A 94 -11.49 5.39 -14.33
N TYR A 95 -11.10 4.56 -15.30
CA TYR A 95 -9.98 3.63 -15.13
C TYR A 95 -8.71 4.37 -14.67
N VAL A 96 -8.30 5.42 -15.39
CA VAL A 96 -7.10 6.21 -15.09
C VAL A 96 -7.18 6.80 -13.68
N TYR A 97 -8.34 7.38 -13.31
CA TYR A 97 -8.56 7.93 -11.97
C TYR A 97 -8.30 6.90 -10.86
N PHE A 98 -8.93 5.74 -10.94
CA PHE A 98 -8.80 4.71 -9.90
C PHE A 98 -7.43 4.02 -9.92
N TYR A 99 -6.81 3.87 -11.10
CA TYR A 99 -5.46 3.35 -11.22
C TYR A 99 -4.43 4.27 -10.55
N LYS A 100 -4.54 5.59 -10.77
CA LYS A 100 -3.70 6.60 -10.11
C LYS A 100 -3.82 6.57 -8.60
N ASP A 101 -5.05 6.57 -8.11
CA ASP A 101 -5.31 6.45 -6.68
C ASP A 101 -4.71 5.16 -6.12
N GLY A 102 -4.85 4.04 -6.85
CA GLY A 102 -4.29 2.75 -6.46
C GLY A 102 -2.78 2.81 -6.23
N PHE A 103 -2.00 3.24 -7.23
CA PHE A 103 -0.54 3.23 -7.08
C PHE A 103 -0.03 4.25 -6.05
N ILE A 104 -0.71 5.39 -5.86
CA ILE A 104 -0.38 6.36 -4.81
C ILE A 104 -0.62 5.72 -3.44
N ARG A 105 -1.74 5.02 -3.27
CA ARG A 105 -2.13 4.35 -2.02
C ARG A 105 -1.16 3.24 -1.62
N VAL A 106 -0.61 2.48 -2.56
CA VAL A 106 0.45 1.48 -2.28
C VAL A 106 1.57 2.10 -1.45
N PHE A 107 2.14 3.22 -1.90
CA PHE A 107 3.25 3.87 -1.20
C PHE A 107 2.80 4.59 0.07
N SER A 108 1.62 5.20 0.07
CA SER A 108 1.07 5.86 1.26
C SER A 108 0.88 4.87 2.41
N ILE A 109 0.37 3.66 2.14
CA ILE A 109 0.19 2.61 3.15
C ILE A 109 1.53 2.13 3.68
N LEU A 110 2.50 1.86 2.78
CA LEU A 110 3.83 1.45 3.20
C LEU A 110 4.47 2.50 4.11
N ASP A 111 4.39 3.79 3.76
CA ASP A 111 4.98 4.86 4.57
C ASP A 111 4.26 5.02 5.92
N LYS A 112 2.93 4.89 5.97
CA LYS A 112 2.17 4.84 7.23
C LYS A 112 2.58 3.65 8.10
N LEU A 113 2.76 2.48 7.50
CA LEU A 113 3.27 1.31 8.20
C LEU A 113 4.69 1.56 8.72
N GLY A 114 5.54 2.21 7.93
CA GLY A 114 6.87 2.63 8.37
C GLY A 114 6.82 3.45 9.67
N THR A 115 5.90 4.41 9.76
CA THR A 115 5.67 5.19 10.99
C THR A 115 5.21 4.31 12.16
N VAL A 116 4.28 3.38 11.91
CA VAL A 116 3.82 2.44 12.94
C VAL A 116 4.96 1.54 13.44
N LEU A 117 5.75 0.96 12.54
CA LEU A 117 6.90 0.11 12.90
C LEU A 117 7.98 0.90 13.63
N ASN A 118 8.24 2.13 13.21
CA ASN A 118 9.16 3.02 13.89
C ASN A 118 8.78 3.22 15.37
N ASP A 119 7.49 3.43 15.64
CA ASP A 119 7.00 3.66 17.01
C ASP A 119 6.81 2.35 17.79
N LEU A 120 6.43 1.25 17.13
CA LEU A 120 6.29 -0.08 17.76
C LEU A 120 7.63 -0.63 18.26
N TYR A 121 8.70 -0.42 17.49
CA TYR A 121 10.02 -1.01 17.74
C TYR A 121 11.09 0.02 18.15
N ASP A 122 10.65 1.24 18.48
CA ASP A 122 11.49 2.37 18.89
C ASP A 122 12.75 2.59 18.01
N LEU A 123 12.57 2.49 16.69
CA LEU A 123 13.68 2.48 15.73
C LEU A 123 14.37 3.85 15.60
N HIS A 124 13.71 4.89 16.11
CA HIS A 124 14.17 6.28 16.07
C HIS A 124 14.56 6.80 14.68
N THR A 125 13.92 6.28 13.63
CA THR A 125 14.19 6.62 12.22
C THR A 125 13.97 8.12 11.96
N SER A 126 13.00 8.73 12.65
CA SER A 126 12.72 10.17 12.59
C SER A 126 13.89 11.05 13.04
N LYS A 127 14.77 10.56 13.93
CA LYS A 127 15.98 11.29 14.37
C LYS A 127 17.01 11.40 13.25
N VAL A 128 17.01 10.46 12.31
CA VAL A 128 17.90 10.46 11.14
C VAL A 128 17.28 11.24 9.98
N LYS A 129 15.97 11.14 9.79
CA LYS A 129 15.24 11.87 8.74
C LYS A 129 13.79 12.13 9.17
N ALA A 130 13.40 13.39 9.30
CA ALA A 130 12.04 13.76 9.74
C ALA A 130 10.92 13.18 8.86
N HIS A 131 11.15 13.11 7.54
CA HIS A 131 10.27 12.45 6.58
C HIS A 131 10.97 11.22 5.98
N PHE A 132 10.63 10.04 6.49
CA PHE A 132 11.18 8.77 6.03
C PHE A 132 10.12 7.94 5.31
N SER A 133 10.57 7.07 4.42
CA SER A 133 9.72 6.05 3.79
C SER A 133 9.85 4.73 4.52
N TYR A 134 8.93 3.81 4.23
CA TYR A 134 9.02 2.40 4.64
C TYR A 134 10.39 1.79 4.40
N PHE A 135 10.99 2.04 3.23
CA PHE A 135 12.30 1.50 2.87
C PHE A 135 13.45 2.09 3.69
N THR A 136 13.27 3.28 4.27
CA THR A 136 14.23 3.81 5.24
C THR A 136 14.09 3.10 6.58
N VAL A 137 12.87 2.79 7.01
CA VAL A 137 12.61 1.99 8.22
C VAL A 137 13.19 0.59 8.11
N LEU A 138 13.02 -0.10 6.96
CA LEU A 138 13.66 -1.41 6.74
C LEU A 138 15.19 -1.37 6.85
N ARG A 139 15.82 -0.31 6.32
CA ARG A 139 17.28 -0.13 6.46
C ARG A 139 17.67 0.10 7.91
N GLN A 140 16.88 0.86 8.66
CA GLN A 140 17.12 1.13 10.07
C GLN A 140 17.01 -0.16 10.90
N PHE A 141 15.99 -0.97 10.65
CA PHE A 141 15.85 -2.31 11.22
C PHE A 141 17.12 -3.16 11.04
N ARG A 142 17.59 -3.27 9.79
CA ARG A 142 18.80 -4.04 9.47
C ARG A 142 20.06 -3.46 10.12
N TYR A 143 20.13 -2.14 10.27
CA TYR A 143 21.24 -1.48 10.96
C TYR A 143 21.26 -1.77 12.47
N LEU A 144 20.10 -1.74 13.11
CA LEU A 144 19.96 -1.97 14.55
C LEU A 144 20.16 -3.45 14.93
N LYS A 145 19.99 -4.38 13.98
CA LYS A 145 20.12 -5.84 14.19
C LYS A 145 19.21 -6.39 15.29
N TYR A 146 18.08 -5.72 15.49
CA TYR A 146 17.00 -6.20 16.33
C TYR A 146 15.89 -6.73 15.42
N HIS A 147 15.25 -7.81 15.84
CA HIS A 147 14.15 -8.44 15.10
C HIS A 147 14.55 -8.99 13.72
N ASP A 148 15.76 -9.55 13.56
CA ASP A 148 16.29 -10.05 12.28
C ASP A 148 15.30 -10.95 11.51
N GLU A 149 14.56 -11.80 12.22
CA GLU A 149 13.52 -12.65 11.62
C GLU A 149 12.44 -11.84 10.89
N LEU A 150 11.97 -10.74 11.49
CA LEU A 150 11.01 -9.83 10.85
C LEU A 150 11.66 -9.14 9.64
N VAL A 151 12.89 -8.65 9.80
CA VAL A 151 13.62 -7.92 8.75
C VAL A 151 13.81 -8.80 7.52
N ASP A 152 14.25 -10.04 7.70
CA ASP A 152 14.50 -10.97 6.62
C ASP A 152 13.21 -11.34 5.88
N LYS A 153 12.09 -11.54 6.60
CA LYS A 153 10.77 -11.76 5.99
C LYS A 153 10.33 -10.54 5.17
N LEU A 154 10.44 -9.33 5.73
CA LEU A 154 10.04 -8.09 5.05
C LEU A 154 10.92 -7.77 3.84
N GLU A 155 12.22 -8.04 3.90
CA GLU A 155 13.11 -7.90 2.75
C GLU A 155 12.86 -8.97 1.68
N GLY A 156 12.55 -10.20 2.08
CA GLY A 156 12.12 -11.26 1.16
C GLY A 156 10.90 -10.81 0.34
N ILE A 157 9.88 -10.26 1.01
CA ILE A 157 8.70 -9.70 0.34
C ILE A 157 9.09 -8.54 -0.59
N LYS A 158 9.86 -7.56 -0.11
CA LYS A 158 10.32 -6.42 -0.92
C LYS A 158 11.03 -6.87 -2.20
N ASN A 159 11.92 -7.85 -2.07
CA ASN A 159 12.73 -8.33 -3.18
C ASN A 159 11.90 -9.12 -4.19
N HIS A 160 10.92 -9.90 -3.73
CA HIS A 160 10.00 -10.64 -4.60
C HIS A 160 9.20 -9.70 -5.52
N TYR A 161 8.70 -8.57 -5.00
CA TYR A 161 7.87 -7.63 -5.75
C TYR A 161 8.64 -6.44 -6.37
N LYS A 162 9.97 -6.52 -6.41
CA LYS A 162 10.84 -5.37 -6.77
C LYS A 162 10.55 -4.78 -8.15
N SER A 163 10.27 -5.62 -9.14
CA SER A 163 9.99 -5.21 -10.53
C SER A 163 8.74 -4.33 -10.60
N SER A 164 7.59 -4.86 -10.17
CA SER A 164 6.30 -4.16 -10.22
C SER A 164 6.30 -2.91 -9.33
N LEU A 165 6.86 -2.98 -8.12
CA LEU A 165 7.01 -1.79 -7.28
C LEU A 165 7.89 -0.70 -7.94
N SER A 166 8.91 -1.09 -8.70
CA SER A 166 9.73 -0.11 -9.40
C SER A 166 8.93 0.61 -10.50
N VAL A 167 8.02 -0.07 -11.18
CA VAL A 167 7.14 0.53 -12.19
C VAL A 167 6.15 1.49 -11.52
N LEU A 168 5.41 1.00 -10.51
CA LEU A 168 4.47 1.82 -9.76
C LEU A 168 5.13 3.05 -9.12
N ARG A 169 6.36 2.92 -8.62
CA ARG A 169 7.11 4.04 -8.03
C ARG A 169 7.45 5.10 -9.07
N LYS A 170 7.87 4.69 -10.27
CA LYS A 170 8.15 5.63 -11.37
C LYS A 170 6.88 6.40 -11.75
N ARG A 171 5.75 5.70 -11.94
CA ARG A 171 4.45 6.31 -12.23
C ARG A 171 3.99 7.27 -11.13
N ARG A 172 4.12 6.86 -9.87
CA ARG A 172 3.83 7.73 -8.72
C ARG A 172 4.69 8.98 -8.69
N ASN A 173 6.00 8.85 -8.96
CA ASN A 173 6.89 10.01 -8.99
C ASN A 173 6.56 10.95 -10.15
N ALA A 174 6.21 10.40 -11.33
CA ALA A 174 5.72 11.17 -12.48
C ALA A 174 4.49 12.00 -12.09
N GLU A 175 3.48 11.33 -11.53
CA GLU A 175 2.21 11.95 -11.13
C GLU A 175 2.38 13.05 -10.09
N ILE A 176 3.25 12.84 -9.08
CA ILE A 176 3.42 13.80 -7.97
C ILE A 176 4.34 14.96 -8.33
N HIS A 177 5.41 14.72 -9.09
CA HIS A 177 6.52 15.68 -9.22
C HIS A 177 6.71 16.26 -10.62
N TYR A 178 6.10 15.68 -11.65
CA TYR A 178 6.35 16.07 -13.03
C TYR A 178 5.05 16.44 -13.73
N MET A 179 4.44 15.47 -14.39
CA MET A 179 3.24 15.63 -15.21
C MET A 179 2.46 14.33 -15.08
N ASN A 180 1.14 14.38 -15.29
CA ASN A 180 0.27 13.20 -15.26
C ASN A 180 0.95 12.02 -15.94
N SER A 181 0.99 10.87 -15.27
CA SER A 181 1.70 9.67 -15.73
C SER A 181 1.40 9.32 -17.20
N GLU A 182 0.12 9.36 -17.58
CA GLU A 182 -0.38 9.21 -18.96
C GLU A 182 0.31 10.17 -19.95
N MET A 183 0.49 11.44 -19.58
CA MET A 183 1.11 12.44 -20.46
C MET A 183 2.63 12.27 -20.61
N GLN A 184 3.31 11.62 -19.66
CA GLN A 184 4.72 11.26 -19.85
C GLN A 184 4.87 10.15 -20.87
N ASP A 185 3.97 9.18 -20.84
CA ASP A 185 3.94 8.08 -21.80
C ASP A 185 3.57 8.61 -23.20
N ASP A 186 2.63 9.56 -23.30
CA ASP A 186 2.33 10.32 -24.54
C ASP A 186 3.56 11.05 -25.10
N LEU A 187 4.32 11.74 -24.24
CA LEU A 187 5.55 12.43 -24.64
C LEU A 187 6.62 11.46 -25.14
N TRP A 188 6.77 10.32 -24.46
CA TRP A 188 7.75 9.30 -24.84
C TRP A 188 7.44 8.69 -26.20
N GLN A 189 6.16 8.39 -26.48
CA GLN A 189 5.73 7.91 -27.80
C GLN A 189 5.99 8.95 -28.90
N ARG A 190 5.67 10.23 -28.66
CA ARG A 190 5.94 11.33 -29.61
C ARG A 190 7.42 11.54 -29.88
N HIS A 191 8.29 11.22 -28.93
CA HIS A 191 9.74 11.27 -29.12
C HIS A 191 10.29 10.09 -29.94
N GLN A 192 9.56 8.98 -30.08
CA GLN A 192 9.98 7.81 -30.86
C GLN A 192 9.46 7.78 -32.31
N GLY A 193 8.42 8.57 -32.63
CA GLY A 193 7.90 8.70 -33.99
C GLY A 193 7.15 10.03 -34.16
N LEU A 194 7.64 10.88 -35.06
CA LEU A 194 7.18 12.28 -35.23
C LEU A 194 5.75 12.43 -35.80
N ASN A 195 4.99 11.34 -35.99
CA ASN A 195 3.62 11.36 -36.53
C ASN A 195 2.75 10.16 -36.09
N ASP A 196 3.20 9.33 -35.14
CA ASP A 196 2.44 8.13 -34.77
C ASP A 196 1.36 8.46 -33.74
N ARG A 197 0.15 7.93 -33.99
CA ARG A 197 -1.00 8.03 -33.08
C ARG A 197 -0.60 7.52 -31.70
N VAL A 198 -1.09 8.18 -30.65
CA VAL A 198 -0.82 7.78 -29.26
C VAL A 198 -1.55 6.46 -28.99
N GLY A 199 -0.79 5.36 -28.98
CA GLY A 199 -1.30 4.04 -28.67
C GLY A 199 -1.61 3.94 -27.18
N LEU A 200 -2.75 3.34 -26.85
CA LEU A 200 -3.07 3.03 -25.47
C LEU A 200 -2.01 2.11 -24.87
N GLU A 201 -1.63 2.43 -23.64
CA GLU A 201 -0.72 1.61 -22.85
C GLU A 201 -1.31 0.21 -22.60
N ASP A 202 -0.45 -0.74 -22.24
CA ASP A 202 -0.89 -2.06 -21.79
C ASP A 202 -1.54 -1.96 -20.40
N MET A 203 -2.82 -1.59 -20.40
CA MET A 203 -3.61 -1.39 -19.20
C MET A 203 -3.77 -2.68 -18.38
N ASP A 204 -3.70 -3.86 -19.02
CA ASP A 204 -3.80 -5.14 -18.32
C ASP A 204 -2.52 -5.40 -17.52
N LYS A 205 -1.35 -5.09 -18.11
CA LYS A 205 -0.08 -5.09 -17.37
C LYS A 205 -0.06 -4.08 -16.23
N HIS A 206 -0.66 -2.91 -16.40
CA HIS A 206 -0.78 -1.92 -15.32
C HIS A 206 -1.59 -2.43 -14.13
N LEU A 207 -2.73 -3.06 -14.43
CA LEU A 207 -3.57 -3.65 -13.41
C LEU A 207 -2.89 -4.82 -12.71
N ASP A 208 -2.08 -5.60 -13.44
CA ASP A 208 -1.26 -6.66 -12.84
C ASP A 208 -0.18 -6.08 -11.92
N ASP A 209 0.56 -5.06 -12.36
CA ASP A 209 1.54 -4.37 -11.52
C ASP A 209 0.89 -3.78 -10.25
N LEU A 210 -0.30 -3.19 -10.37
CA LEU A 210 -1.07 -2.68 -9.23
C LEU A 210 -1.56 -3.80 -8.31
N ASN A 211 -2.02 -4.92 -8.87
CA ASN A 211 -2.42 -6.09 -8.09
C ASN A 211 -1.24 -6.66 -7.29
N GLN A 212 -0.07 -6.77 -7.92
CA GLN A 212 1.17 -7.16 -7.24
C GLN A 212 1.56 -6.16 -6.14
N GLY A 213 1.30 -4.86 -6.34
CA GLY A 213 1.43 -3.84 -5.31
C GLY A 213 0.50 -4.05 -4.11
N LEU A 214 -0.78 -4.37 -4.36
CA LEU A 214 -1.76 -4.72 -3.33
C LEU A 214 -1.34 -5.98 -2.56
N ASP A 215 -0.94 -7.04 -3.25
CA ASP A 215 -0.45 -8.27 -2.63
C ASP A 215 0.77 -8.04 -1.74
N MET A 216 1.72 -7.24 -2.21
CA MET A 216 2.91 -6.86 -1.45
C MET A 216 2.54 -6.13 -0.17
N VAL A 217 1.61 -5.17 -0.24
CA VAL A 217 1.10 -4.43 0.92
C VAL A 217 0.42 -5.37 1.91
N CYS A 218 -0.49 -6.24 1.44
CA CYS A 218 -1.17 -7.22 2.30
C CYS A 218 -0.16 -8.12 3.03
N LYS A 219 0.79 -8.72 2.30
CA LYS A 219 1.82 -9.59 2.90
C LYS A 219 2.69 -8.85 3.90
N THR A 220 3.09 -7.62 3.57
CA THR A 220 3.93 -6.77 4.43
C THR A 220 3.21 -6.43 5.74
N LEU A 221 1.94 -6.05 5.66
CA LEU A 221 1.10 -5.80 6.84
C LEU A 221 0.93 -7.07 7.66
N ALA A 222 0.48 -8.15 7.03
CA ALA A 222 0.25 -9.44 7.70
C ALA A 222 1.49 -9.93 8.46
N VAL A 223 2.66 -9.96 7.81
CA VAL A 223 3.92 -10.38 8.45
C VAL A 223 4.28 -9.47 9.63
N SER A 224 4.14 -8.16 9.48
CA SER A 224 4.45 -7.20 10.54
C SER A 224 3.58 -7.42 11.78
N PHE A 225 2.27 -7.61 11.58
CA PHE A 225 1.32 -7.73 12.68
C PHE A 225 1.26 -9.15 13.25
N HIS A 226 1.48 -10.20 12.45
CA HIS A 226 1.72 -11.56 12.98
C HIS A 226 2.90 -11.56 13.94
N TYR A 227 4.05 -11.05 13.50
CA TYR A 227 5.25 -10.98 14.33
C TYR A 227 5.01 -10.17 15.62
N THR A 228 4.34 -9.02 15.50
CA THR A 228 3.99 -8.17 16.67
C THR A 228 3.10 -8.93 17.65
N ASN A 229 2.06 -9.62 17.15
CA ASN A 229 1.13 -10.38 17.97
C ASN A 229 1.83 -11.55 18.69
N ASP A 230 2.71 -12.26 18.00
CA ASP A 230 3.46 -13.39 18.58
C ASP A 230 4.46 -12.90 19.64
N LEU A 231 5.15 -11.80 19.36
CA LEU A 231 6.06 -11.16 20.31
C LEU A 231 5.33 -10.74 21.59
N TRP A 232 4.15 -10.11 21.45
CA TRP A 232 3.34 -9.68 22.59
C TRP A 232 2.67 -10.84 23.33
N ALA A 233 2.31 -11.92 22.64
CA ALA A 233 1.83 -13.14 23.30
C ALA A 233 2.92 -13.76 24.19
N ALA A 234 4.19 -13.72 23.74
CA ALA A 234 5.31 -14.27 24.50
C ALA A 234 5.81 -13.35 25.62
N LYS A 235 5.82 -12.02 25.41
CA LYS A 235 6.52 -11.06 26.29
C LYS A 235 5.61 -10.01 26.94
N GLY A 236 4.33 -9.99 26.60
CA GLY A 236 3.39 -8.94 27.01
C GLY A 236 3.50 -7.65 26.18
N VAL A 237 2.41 -6.88 26.14
CA VAL A 237 2.30 -5.62 25.35
C VAL A 237 3.13 -4.49 25.98
N SER A 238 3.28 -4.47 27.30
CA SER A 238 4.01 -3.42 28.04
C SER A 238 5.53 -3.42 27.81
N SER A 239 6.05 -4.38 27.06
CA SER A 239 7.48 -4.60 26.85
C SER A 239 8.12 -3.67 25.80
N LYS A 240 7.75 -2.38 25.83
CA LYS A 240 8.31 -1.32 24.96
C LYS A 240 9.83 -1.13 25.09
N ARG A 241 10.49 -1.86 26.01
CA ARG A 241 11.94 -1.83 26.23
C ARG A 241 12.50 -3.24 26.24
N MET A 242 12.52 -3.90 25.09
CA MET A 242 13.37 -5.07 24.94
C MET A 242 14.24 -4.92 23.69
N ASN A 243 15.26 -4.07 23.86
CA ASN A 243 16.56 -4.33 23.22
C ASN A 243 17.00 -5.72 23.69
N LEU A 244 16.87 -6.72 22.82
CA LEU A 244 17.61 -7.96 22.90
C LEU A 244 18.45 -8.06 21.63
#